data_AF-A0A225UV43-F1
#
_entry.id   AF-A0A225UV43-F1
#
_cell.length_a   1.000
_cell.length_b   1.000
_cell.length_c   1.000
_cell.angle_alpha   90.00
_cell.angle_beta   90.00
_cell.angle_gamma   90.00
#
_symmetry.space_group_name_H-M   'P 1'
#
loop_
_entity.id
_entity.type
_entity.pdbx_description
1 polymer ?
#
loop_
_entity_poly.entity_id
_entity_poly.type
_entity_poly.pdbx_seq_one_letter_code
_entity_poly.pdbx_strand_id
1 'polypeptide(L)'
;HSDCVHLLAGHIPESNAIAIDMSAAFGLSKSAGTYGVLGGIFAFIHGNHADAIDATGFFSYYWVDDHNNAAPDGEAHFSNVDISLRYAMTTVMDPDAVNEETLTQWITQPNVLELIFDTAVSTLVMLASKIEKDQRIVVVVSDIVTCGNSPTGESPLK
;
A
#
# COMPACT_ATOMS: atom_id res chain seq x y z
N HIS A 1 10.44 -26.70 1.62
CA HIS A 1 10.10 -25.30 1.30
C HIS A 1 11.18 -24.46 1.96
N SER A 2 12.01 -23.72 1.20
CA SER A 2 13.22 -23.10 1.76
C SER A 2 12.94 -21.72 2.34
N ASP A 3 13.50 -21.42 3.52
CA ASP A 3 13.33 -20.16 4.24
C ASP A 3 14.08 -18.98 3.58
N CYS A 4 14.79 -19.18 2.48
CA CYS A 4 15.66 -18.19 1.82
C CYS A 4 15.12 -17.62 0.49
N VAL A 5 13.82 -17.78 0.19
CA VAL A 5 13.21 -17.27 -1.06
C VAL A 5 12.77 -15.80 -0.91
N HIS A 6 13.73 -14.92 -0.65
CA HIS A 6 13.52 -13.45 -0.68
C HIS A 6 14.57 -12.71 -1.53
N LEU A 7 15.65 -13.39 -1.94
CA LEU A 7 16.71 -12.80 -2.74
C LEU A 7 16.42 -12.96 -4.23
N LEU A 8 16.38 -11.86 -4.97
CA LEU A 8 16.35 -11.87 -6.43
C LEU A 8 17.78 -11.81 -6.96
N ALA A 9 18.22 -12.80 -7.73
CA ALA A 9 19.51 -12.77 -8.39
C ALA A 9 19.32 -12.72 -9.91
N GLY A 10 19.93 -11.74 -10.56
CA GLY A 10 19.97 -11.58 -12.02
C GLY A 10 21.40 -11.58 -12.53
N HIS A 11 21.67 -12.30 -13.61
CA HIS A 11 22.96 -12.24 -14.31
C HIS A 11 22.81 -11.38 -15.57
N ILE A 12 23.73 -10.44 -15.76
CA ILE A 12 23.81 -9.57 -16.94
C ILE A 12 25.00 -10.08 -17.79
N PRO A 13 24.73 -10.86 -18.86
CA PRO A 13 25.78 -11.49 -19.64
C PRO A 13 26.74 -10.50 -20.30
N GLU A 14 26.24 -9.33 -20.73
CA GLU A 14 27.00 -8.31 -21.45
C GLU A 14 28.11 -7.68 -20.60
N SER A 15 27.97 -7.71 -19.27
CA SER A 15 28.95 -7.19 -18.31
C SER A 15 29.56 -8.27 -17.43
N ASN A 16 29.19 -9.55 -17.62
CA ASN A 16 29.57 -10.68 -16.76
C ASN A 16 29.35 -10.35 -15.27
N ALA A 17 28.21 -9.71 -14.96
CA ALA A 17 27.88 -9.23 -13.62
C ALA A 17 26.67 -9.96 -13.04
N ILE A 18 26.67 -10.14 -11.72
CA ILE A 18 25.53 -10.69 -10.97
C ILE A 18 25.00 -9.58 -10.06
N ALA A 19 23.73 -9.25 -10.22
CA ALA A 19 22.98 -8.41 -9.29
C ALA A 19 22.21 -9.32 -8.33
N ILE A 20 22.39 -9.12 -7.02
CA ILE A 20 21.62 -9.78 -5.98
C ILE A 20 20.89 -8.69 -5.20
N ASP A 21 19.57 -8.67 -5.29
CA ASP A 21 18.75 -7.84 -4.42
C ASP A 21 18.70 -8.50 -3.04
N MET A 22 19.24 -7.78 -2.05
CA MET A 22 19.22 -8.20 -0.65
C MET A 22 17.94 -7.77 0.08
N SER A 23 17.09 -6.98 -0.58
CA SER A 23 15.78 -6.55 -0.09
C SER A 23 14.67 -7.45 -0.64
N ALA A 24 13.47 -7.30 -0.09
CA ALA A 24 12.29 -7.94 -0.65
C ALA A 24 11.93 -7.29 -1.99
N ALA A 25 12.44 -7.86 -3.10
CA ALA A 25 12.34 -7.26 -4.42
C ALA A 25 10.87 -7.02 -4.87
N PHE A 26 10.64 -5.88 -5.53
CA PHE A 26 9.36 -5.58 -6.16
C PHE A 26 9.04 -6.59 -7.27
N GLY A 27 7.77 -7.00 -7.35
CA GLY A 27 7.30 -7.98 -8.34
C GLY A 27 7.44 -9.46 -7.92
N LEU A 28 8.04 -9.75 -6.76
CA LEU A 28 8.02 -11.10 -6.18
C LEU A 28 6.73 -11.35 -5.38
N SER A 29 6.14 -12.53 -5.53
CA SER A 29 4.87 -12.88 -4.88
C SER A 29 4.89 -12.83 -3.34
N LYS A 30 6.06 -12.77 -2.71
CA LYS A 30 6.24 -12.74 -1.25
C LYS A 30 6.71 -11.40 -0.69
N SER A 31 7.08 -10.43 -1.53
CA SER A 31 7.65 -9.18 -1.03
C SER A 31 6.61 -8.37 -0.27
N ALA A 32 5.38 -8.26 -0.78
CA ALA A 32 4.26 -7.61 -0.08
C ALA A 32 4.03 -8.19 1.33
N GLY A 33 4.11 -9.51 1.49
CA GLY A 33 3.99 -10.15 2.81
C GLY A 33 5.15 -9.80 3.75
N THR A 34 6.36 -9.62 3.21
CA THR A 34 7.54 -9.23 4.00
C THR A 34 7.42 -7.79 4.50
N TYR A 35 7.05 -6.86 3.63
CA TYR A 35 6.77 -5.47 4.02
C TYR A 35 5.57 -5.38 4.97
N GLY A 36 4.54 -6.22 4.79
CA GLY A 36 3.40 -6.28 5.69
C GLY A 36 3.74 -6.71 7.11
N VAL A 37 4.77 -7.56 7.30
CA VAL A 37 5.28 -7.87 8.65
C VAL A 37 5.88 -6.62 9.30
N LEU A 38 6.67 -5.84 8.56
CA LEU A 38 7.26 -4.59 9.07
C LEU A 38 6.18 -3.58 9.44
N GLY A 39 5.21 -3.33 8.54
CA GLY A 39 4.08 -2.46 8.84
C GLY A 39 3.26 -2.92 10.04
N GLY A 40 3.10 -4.24 10.23
CA GLY A 40 2.46 -4.79 11.42
C GLY A 40 3.22 -4.51 12.71
N ILE A 41 4.55 -4.59 12.69
CA ILE A 41 5.39 -4.23 13.84
C ILE A 41 5.28 -2.72 14.11
N PHE A 42 5.30 -1.88 13.08
CA PHE A 42 5.14 -0.44 13.24
C PHE A 42 3.78 -0.12 13.88
N ALA A 43 2.70 -0.72 13.38
CA ALA A 43 1.36 -0.52 13.94
C ALA A 43 1.28 -0.94 15.41
N PHE A 44 1.94 -2.05 15.79
CA PHE A 44 1.99 -2.50 17.17
C PHE A 44 2.73 -1.50 18.08
N ILE A 45 3.95 -1.07 17.70
CA ILE A 45 4.72 -0.13 18.51
C ILE A 45 4.03 1.23 18.57
N HIS A 46 3.54 1.71 17.42
CA HIS A 46 2.82 2.97 17.28
C HIS A 46 1.59 3.03 18.20
N GLY A 47 0.76 1.99 18.21
CA GLY A 47 -0.41 1.93 19.09
C GLY A 47 -0.03 1.97 20.57
N ASN A 48 0.92 1.13 20.99
CA ASN A 48 1.34 1.07 22.40
C ASN A 48 2.02 2.37 22.87
N HIS A 49 2.84 2.99 22.02
CA HIS A 49 3.52 4.23 22.37
C HIS A 49 2.54 5.41 22.41
N ALA A 50 1.61 5.49 21.46
CA ALA A 50 0.56 6.51 21.44
C ALA A 50 -0.36 6.42 22.66
N ASP A 51 -0.80 5.21 23.04
CA ASP A 51 -1.62 5.01 24.25
C ASP A 51 -0.91 5.47 25.54
N ALA A 52 0.43 5.37 25.57
CA ALA A 52 1.23 5.80 26.72
C ALA A 52 1.35 7.33 26.83
N ILE A 53 1.30 8.05 25.70
CA ILE A 53 1.42 9.51 25.65
C ILE A 53 0.07 10.22 25.54
N ASP A 54 -0.99 9.51 25.15
CA ASP A 54 -2.32 10.05 24.90
C ASP A 54 -3.45 9.05 25.16
N ALA A 55 -4.07 9.17 26.34
CA ALA A 55 -5.16 8.30 26.76
C ALA A 55 -6.50 8.55 26.04
N THR A 56 -6.64 9.64 25.26
CA THR A 56 -7.84 9.89 24.44
C THR A 56 -7.96 8.86 23.32
N GLY A 57 -6.82 8.33 22.87
CA GLY A 57 -6.74 7.31 21.83
C GLY A 57 -6.99 7.86 20.43
N PHE A 58 -6.76 6.98 19.45
CA PHE A 58 -6.91 7.25 18.04
C PHE A 58 -7.23 5.94 17.32
N PHE A 59 -7.70 6.04 16.08
CA PHE A 59 -7.84 4.91 15.18
C PHE A 59 -6.61 4.81 14.28
N SER A 60 -6.04 3.62 14.16
CA SER A 60 -4.94 3.32 13.24
C SER A 60 -5.31 2.13 12.36
N TYR A 61 -5.13 2.30 11.05
CA TYR A 61 -5.23 1.23 10.08
C TYR A 61 -3.96 1.20 9.25
N TYR A 62 -3.42 0.00 9.03
CA TYR A 62 -2.27 -0.17 8.15
C TYR A 62 -2.56 -1.19 7.05
N TRP A 63 -1.95 -0.97 5.88
CA TRP A 63 -1.95 -1.91 4.78
C TRP A 63 -0.57 -1.97 4.16
N VAL A 64 0.16 -3.06 4.41
CA VAL A 64 1.58 -3.18 4.04
C VAL A 64 2.37 -2.03 4.68
N ASP A 65 2.78 -1.03 3.91
CA ASP A 65 3.52 0.16 4.33
C ASP A 65 2.65 1.42 4.54
N ASP A 66 1.41 1.41 4.06
CA ASP A 66 0.48 2.53 4.23
C ASP A 66 -0.06 2.58 5.67
N HIS A 67 0.26 3.64 6.41
CA HIS A 67 -0.25 3.89 7.76
C HIS A 67 -1.24 5.06 7.78
N ASN A 68 -2.48 4.78 8.14
CA ASN A 68 -3.58 5.74 8.14
C ASN A 68 -4.11 5.92 9.55
N ASN A 69 -4.17 7.16 10.02
CA ASN A 69 -4.61 7.48 11.37
C ASN A 69 -5.82 8.43 11.33
N ALA A 70 -6.75 8.24 12.26
CA ALA A 70 -7.85 9.16 12.51
C ALA A 70 -7.95 9.42 14.01
N ALA A 71 -8.05 10.67 14.40
CA ALA A 71 -8.09 11.08 15.80
C ALA A 71 -9.18 12.14 16.00
N PRO A 72 -9.72 12.29 17.23
CA PRO A 72 -10.55 13.43 17.57
C PRO A 72 -9.80 14.75 17.35
N ASP A 73 -10.55 15.82 17.09
CA ASP A 73 -9.95 17.14 16.86
C ASP A 73 -9.18 17.64 18.09
N GLY A 74 -7.89 17.93 17.90
CA GLY A 74 -7.01 18.48 18.92
C GLY A 74 -5.54 18.40 18.53
N GLU A 75 -4.88 19.56 18.41
CA GLU A 75 -3.49 19.66 17.93
C GLU A 75 -2.49 18.83 18.74
N ALA A 76 -2.69 18.70 20.06
CA ALA A 76 -1.84 17.87 20.90
C ALA A 76 -1.98 16.37 20.56
N HIS A 77 -3.19 15.91 20.22
CA HIS A 77 -3.46 14.53 19.84
C HIS A 77 -2.81 14.18 18.51
N PHE A 78 -2.92 15.06 17.52
CA PHE A 78 -2.29 14.90 16.21
C PHE A 78 -0.77 14.78 16.31
N SER A 79 -0.13 15.68 17.08
CA SER A 79 1.31 15.66 17.29
C SER A 79 1.78 14.38 18.00
N ASN A 80 1.04 13.91 19.00
CA ASN A 80 1.36 12.68 19.71
C ASN A 80 1.31 11.45 18.79
N VAL A 81 0.25 11.33 17.96
CA VAL A 81 0.14 10.26 16.98
C VAL A 81 1.27 10.32 15.95
N ASP A 82 1.60 11.52 15.46
CA ASP A 82 2.70 11.74 14.52
C ASP A 82 4.06 11.35 15.09
N ILE A 83 4.35 11.71 16.34
CA ILE A 83 5.58 11.35 17.04
C ILE A 83 5.63 9.83 17.23
N SER A 84 4.51 9.22 17.60
CA SER A 84 4.44 7.79 17.85
C SER A 84 4.70 6.95 16.60
N LEU A 85 4.20 7.39 15.43
CA LEU A 85 4.45 6.68 14.18
C LEU A 85 5.92 6.80 13.75
N ARG A 86 6.49 8.00 13.83
CA ARG A 86 7.92 8.23 13.56
C ARG A 86 8.81 7.43 14.51
N TYR A 87 8.44 7.38 15.80
CA TYR A 87 9.13 6.56 16.80
C TYR A 87 9.10 5.07 16.42
N ALA A 88 7.95 4.54 16.01
CA ALA A 88 7.82 3.15 15.61
C ALA A 88 8.69 2.80 14.39
N MET A 89 8.65 3.63 13.33
CA MET A 89 9.45 3.44 12.12
C MET A 89 10.95 3.50 12.41
N THR A 90 11.39 4.53 13.13
CA THR A 90 12.81 4.72 13.49
C THR A 90 13.34 3.65 14.46
N THR A 91 12.48 3.07 15.29
CA THR A 91 12.86 2.01 16.24
C THR A 91 13.10 0.68 15.56
N VAL A 92 12.30 0.34 14.55
CA VAL A 92 12.35 -0.97 13.88
C VAL A 92 13.31 -0.97 12.70
N MET A 93 13.36 0.14 11.98
CA MET A 93 14.29 0.33 10.87
C MET A 93 15.29 1.41 11.28
N ASP A 94 15.31 2.52 10.56
CA ASP A 94 16.19 3.66 10.80
C ASP A 94 15.43 4.94 10.44
N PRO A 95 15.99 6.13 10.69
CA PRO A 95 15.35 7.39 10.32
C PRO A 95 15.11 7.58 8.82
N ASP A 96 15.89 6.92 7.95
CA ASP A 96 15.73 7.03 6.50
C ASP A 96 14.50 6.28 5.99
N ALA A 97 13.92 5.40 6.82
CA ALA A 97 12.63 4.76 6.56
C ALA A 97 11.43 5.71 6.57
N VAL A 98 11.55 6.88 7.21
CA VAL A 98 10.44 7.84 7.30
C VAL A 98 10.39 8.67 6.02
N ASN A 99 9.39 8.39 5.20
CA ASN A 99 9.15 9.17 3.99
C ASN A 99 8.28 10.41 4.30
N GLU A 100 8.94 11.50 4.71
CA GLU A 100 8.31 12.79 5.01
C GLU A 100 7.56 13.40 3.82
N GLU A 101 7.89 13.04 2.57
CA GLU A 101 7.17 13.51 1.38
C GLU A 101 5.78 12.87 1.23
N THR A 102 5.61 11.66 1.77
CA THR A 102 4.35 10.91 1.72
C THR A 102 3.50 11.04 2.98
N LEU A 103 4.06 11.55 4.09
CA LEU A 103 3.30 11.86 5.27
C LEU A 103 2.39 13.06 5.00
N THR A 104 1.09 12.86 5.16
CA THR A 104 0.09 13.89 4.91
C THR A 104 -0.25 14.65 6.19
N GLN A 105 -0.66 15.90 6.03
CA GLN A 105 -1.21 16.68 7.14
C GLN A 105 -2.56 16.11 7.57
N TRP A 106 -2.90 16.33 8.84
CA TRP A 106 -4.22 16.04 9.38
C TRP A 106 -5.29 16.87 8.67
N ILE A 107 -6.20 16.18 7.97
CA ILE A 107 -7.30 16.79 7.20
C ILE A 107 -8.57 15.98 7.37
N THR A 108 -9.72 16.62 7.17
CA THR A 108 -11.05 15.97 7.29
C THR A 108 -11.46 15.21 6.03
N GLN A 109 -10.82 15.50 4.90
CA GLN A 109 -11.13 14.86 3.61
C GLN A 109 -9.90 14.22 2.94
N PRO A 110 -9.26 13.21 3.57
CA PRO A 110 -8.08 12.56 3.00
C PRO A 110 -8.45 11.58 1.86
N ASN A 111 -7.52 11.43 0.91
CA ASN A 111 -7.52 10.34 -0.05
C ASN A 111 -6.60 9.24 0.44
N VAL A 112 -7.16 8.09 0.79
CA VAL A 112 -6.47 6.92 1.32
C VAL A 112 -6.86 5.71 0.49
N LEU A 113 -5.88 5.00 -0.07
CA LEU A 113 -6.12 3.81 -0.91
C LEU A 113 -7.10 4.05 -2.08
N GLU A 114 -7.04 5.25 -2.66
CA GLU A 114 -7.95 5.72 -3.72
C GLU A 114 -9.43 5.85 -3.26
N LEU A 115 -9.65 6.00 -1.95
CA LEU A 115 -10.92 6.31 -1.32
C LEU A 115 -10.85 7.71 -0.72
N ILE A 116 -11.83 8.54 -1.00
CA ILE A 116 -12.00 9.85 -0.36
C ILE A 116 -12.87 9.65 0.87
N PHE A 117 -12.29 9.91 2.03
CA PHE A 117 -13.03 9.95 3.29
C PHE A 117 -13.56 11.36 3.50
N ASP A 118 -14.69 11.49 4.17
CA ASP A 118 -15.16 12.74 4.76
C ASP A 118 -15.50 12.47 6.22
N THR A 119 -14.63 12.89 7.13
CA THR A 119 -14.78 12.64 8.56
C THR A 119 -15.83 13.56 9.20
N ALA A 120 -16.16 14.69 8.57
CA ALA A 120 -17.15 15.63 9.10
C ALA A 120 -18.59 15.09 8.92
N VAL A 121 -18.86 14.44 7.78
CA VAL A 121 -20.17 13.82 7.52
C VAL A 121 -20.16 12.29 7.58
N SER A 122 -19.01 11.69 7.94
CA SER A 122 -18.82 10.24 8.04
C SER A 122 -19.17 9.48 6.75
N THR A 123 -18.65 9.96 5.61
CA THR A 123 -18.85 9.31 4.31
C THR A 123 -17.54 8.82 3.71
N LEU A 124 -17.65 7.87 2.77
CA LEU A 124 -16.53 7.34 2.02
C LEU A 124 -16.98 7.12 0.58
N VAL A 125 -16.20 7.65 -0.37
CA VAL A 125 -16.47 7.52 -1.80
C VAL A 125 -15.25 7.04 -2.56
N MET A 126 -15.47 6.26 -3.62
CA MET A 126 -14.41 5.84 -4.52
C MET A 126 -13.96 7.01 -5.39
N LEU A 127 -12.65 7.18 -5.57
CA LEU A 127 -12.11 8.21 -6.45
C LEU A 127 -12.58 7.98 -7.90
N ALA A 128 -13.02 9.05 -8.57
CA ALA A 128 -13.56 8.98 -9.93
C ALA A 128 -12.56 8.33 -10.92
N SER A 129 -11.27 8.62 -10.79
CA SER A 129 -10.23 8.01 -11.64
C SER A 129 -10.10 6.49 -11.45
N LYS A 130 -10.41 5.97 -10.26
CA LYS A 130 -10.46 4.51 -10.01
C LYS A 130 -11.66 3.89 -10.75
N ILE A 131 -12.81 4.54 -10.67
CA ILE A 131 -14.01 4.12 -11.41
C ILE A 131 -13.73 4.13 -12.92
N GLU A 132 -13.10 5.17 -13.45
CA GLU A 132 -12.74 5.27 -14.87
C GLU A 132 -11.74 4.17 -15.29
N LYS A 133 -10.73 3.90 -14.46
CA LYS A 133 -9.76 2.81 -14.70
C LYS A 133 -10.46 1.47 -14.75
N ASP A 134 -11.35 1.19 -13.81
CA ASP A 134 -12.08 -0.07 -13.72
C ASP A 134 -13.06 -0.23 -14.90
N GLN A 135 -13.76 0.84 -15.28
CA GLN A 135 -14.61 0.86 -16.48
C GLN A 135 -13.81 0.55 -17.75
N ARG A 136 -12.61 1.12 -17.89
CA ARG A 136 -11.73 0.85 -19.04
C ARG A 136 -11.30 -0.61 -19.09
N ILE A 137 -10.99 -1.23 -17.96
CA ILE A 137 -10.64 -2.65 -17.89
C ILE A 137 -11.84 -3.52 -18.33
N VAL A 138 -13.04 -3.20 -17.86
CA VAL A 138 -14.26 -3.95 -18.23
C VAL A 138 -14.51 -3.89 -19.74
N VAL A 139 -14.35 -2.72 -20.37
CA VAL A 139 -14.49 -2.58 -21.82
C VAL A 139 -13.47 -3.47 -22.55
N VAL A 140 -12.19 -3.41 -22.18
CA VAL A 140 -11.13 -4.21 -22.81
C VAL A 140 -11.41 -5.72 -22.67
N VAL A 141 -11.86 -6.17 -21.50
CA VAL A 141 -12.19 -7.58 -21.27
C VAL A 141 -13.41 -8.00 -22.09
N SER A 142 -14.44 -7.15 -22.17
CA SER A 142 -15.63 -7.40 -23.00
C SER A 142 -15.26 -7.52 -24.48
N ASP A 143 -14.37 -6.66 -24.99
CA ASP A 143 -13.89 -6.70 -26.37
C ASP A 143 -13.11 -8.00 -26.66
N ILE A 144 -12.25 -8.44 -25.73
CA ILE A 144 -11.53 -9.72 -25.87
C ILE A 144 -12.50 -10.91 -25.91
N VAL A 145 -13.50 -10.93 -25.02
CA VAL A 145 -14.49 -12.03 -24.96
C VAL A 145 -15.36 -12.05 -26.21
N THR A 146 -15.78 -10.89 -26.72
CA THR A 146 -16.60 -10.80 -27.93
C THR A 146 -15.81 -11.12 -29.19
N CYS A 147 -14.57 -10.67 -29.33
CA CYS A 147 -13.68 -11.08 -30.43
C CYS A 147 -13.40 -12.59 -30.42
N GLY A 148 -13.21 -13.20 -29.23
CA GLY A 148 -12.97 -14.64 -29.08
C GLY A 148 -14.18 -15.53 -29.42
N ASN A 149 -15.39 -14.97 -29.43
CA ASN A 149 -16.64 -15.67 -29.77
C ASN A 149 -17.08 -15.47 -31.24
N SER A 150 -16.26 -14.82 -32.07
CA SER A 150 -16.53 -14.73 -33.50
C SER A 150 -16.53 -16.14 -34.10
N PRO A 151 -17.62 -16.61 -34.75
CA PRO A 151 -17.61 -17.91 -35.39
C PRO A 151 -16.55 -17.88 -36.49
N THR A 152 -15.59 -18.81 -36.44
CA THR A 152 -14.68 -19.09 -37.55
C THR A 152 -15.52 -19.62 -38.72
N GLY A 153 -16.15 -18.71 -39.45
CA GLY A 153 -16.79 -18.99 -40.71
C GLY A 153 -15.72 -19.06 -41.78
N GLU A 154 -15.34 -20.28 -42.15
CA GLU A 154 -15.12 -20.69 -43.54
C GLU A 154 -14.82 -22.20 -43.58
N SER A 155 -15.84 -22.98 -43.95
CA SER A 155 -15.62 -24.23 -44.67
C SER A 155 -15.71 -23.87 -46.15
N PRO A 156 -14.64 -23.98 -46.95
CA PRO A 156 -14.79 -23.90 -48.39
C PRO A 156 -15.37 -25.23 -48.87
N LEU A 157 -16.59 -25.16 -49.40
CA LEU A 157 -17.15 -26.20 -50.26
C LEU A 157 -16.18 -26.50 -51.41
N LYS A 158 -15.68 -27.73 -51.45
CA LYS A 158 -15.65 -28.60 -52.65
C LYS A 158 -15.27 -30.03 -52.29
#